data_AF-A0A927MFZ8-F1
#
_entry.id   AF-A0A927MFZ8-F1
#
_cell.length_a   1.000
_cell.length_b   1.000
_cell.length_c   1.000
_cell.angle_alpha   90.00
_cell.angle_beta   90.00
_cell.angle_gamma   90.00
#
_symmetry.space_group_name_H-M   'P 1'
#
loop_
_entity.id
_entity.type
_entity.pdbx_description
1 polymer ?
#
loop_
_entity_poly.entity_id
_entity_poly.type
_entity_poly.pdbx_seq_one_letter_code
_entity_poly.pdbx_strand_id
1 'polypeptide(L)'
;MDKDLLKQLTLWHNKSQHAKIINKIMEIPEAERDYDLVCLLARALNNQENYNEAIQYFLSVQEQGEHDPLWHFRIGYAYYYLEQYKEAIVAFEQAVALDPEDSDGRMFLEMSRNAAARAGNKTIHIVNVEKAMRIGNDPHLLEIEEKINPFGLVAHNNGSISMILGVGKYKHEIFQTRAEEGCEGNGYDWGSLAAVFLEEKMPHLVDIIRFDPEADTFVTYTDNKEAILSFAIAFKEACEDDSLMKELFSRAVLD
;
A
#
# COMPACT_ATOMS: atom_id res chain seq x y z
N MET A 1 -14.13 -32.37 -4.03
CA MET A 1 -15.52 -31.88 -4.18
C MET A 1 -16.52 -32.95 -4.66
N ASP A 2 -17.76 -32.93 -4.14
CA ASP A 2 -18.91 -33.74 -4.61
C ASP A 2 -19.29 -33.40 -6.07
N LYS A 3 -19.44 -34.41 -6.92
CA LYS A 3 -19.78 -34.26 -8.35
C LYS A 3 -21.14 -33.60 -8.57
N ASP A 4 -22.11 -33.83 -7.68
CA ASP A 4 -23.44 -33.25 -7.83
C ASP A 4 -23.46 -31.77 -7.40
N LEU A 5 -22.69 -31.42 -6.37
CA LEU A 5 -22.45 -30.02 -6.01
C LEU A 5 -21.78 -29.27 -7.17
N LEU A 6 -20.70 -29.82 -7.76
CA LEU A 6 -20.00 -29.19 -8.89
C LEU A 6 -20.94 -28.92 -10.08
N LYS A 7 -21.79 -29.88 -10.45
CA LYS A 7 -22.81 -29.70 -11.50
C LYS A 7 -23.77 -28.57 -11.18
N GLN A 8 -24.23 -28.48 -9.93
CA GLN A 8 -25.14 -27.43 -9.50
C GLN A 8 -24.49 -26.04 -9.56
N LEU A 9 -23.26 -25.90 -9.05
CA LEU A 9 -22.50 -24.65 -9.10
C LEU A 9 -22.25 -24.21 -10.55
N THR A 10 -21.95 -25.16 -11.44
CA THR A 10 -21.77 -24.91 -12.88
C THR A 10 -23.07 -24.45 -13.52
N LEU A 11 -24.21 -25.08 -13.21
CA LEU A 11 -25.52 -24.67 -13.71
C LEU A 11 -25.87 -23.25 -13.28
N TRP A 12 -25.59 -22.88 -12.03
CA TRP A 12 -25.80 -21.51 -11.56
C TRP A 12 -24.87 -20.52 -12.23
N HIS A 13 -23.61 -20.88 -12.45
CA HIS A 13 -22.65 -20.02 -13.15
C HIS A 13 -23.12 -19.72 -14.58
N ASN A 14 -23.57 -20.74 -15.31
CA ASN A 14 -24.08 -20.60 -16.68
C ASN A 14 -25.38 -19.78 -16.76
N LYS A 15 -26.09 -19.62 -15.63
CA LYS A 15 -27.29 -18.78 -15.50
C LYS A 15 -26.98 -17.42 -14.84
N SER A 16 -25.71 -17.08 -14.66
CA SER A 16 -25.24 -15.88 -13.96
C SER A 16 -25.78 -15.73 -12.53
N GLN A 17 -26.15 -16.86 -11.89
CA GLN A 17 -26.67 -16.90 -10.52
C GLN A 17 -25.52 -16.95 -9.50
N HIS A 18 -24.59 -16.01 -9.58
CA HIS A 18 -23.35 -16.00 -8.79
C HIS A 18 -23.60 -15.88 -7.28
N ALA A 19 -24.60 -15.09 -6.87
CA ALA A 19 -25.00 -15.00 -5.46
C ALA A 19 -25.41 -16.36 -4.86
N LYS A 20 -26.02 -17.26 -5.64
CA LYS A 20 -26.35 -18.61 -5.17
C LYS A 20 -25.11 -19.48 -4.98
N ILE A 21 -24.11 -19.33 -5.84
CA ILE A 21 -22.83 -20.02 -5.71
C ILE A 21 -22.15 -19.58 -4.42
N ILE A 22 -22.05 -18.26 -4.20
CA ILE A 22 -21.45 -17.67 -2.99
C ILE A 22 -22.14 -18.21 -1.75
N ASN A 23 -23.47 -18.03 -1.64
CA ASN A 23 -24.22 -18.48 -0.48
C ASN A 23 -24.06 -19.99 -0.23
N LYS A 24 -24.10 -20.81 -1.30
CA LYS A 24 -24.00 -22.26 -1.15
C LYS A 24 -22.64 -22.72 -0.67
N ILE A 25 -21.55 -22.10 -1.14
CA ILE A 25 -20.19 -22.42 -0.69
C ILE A 25 -19.97 -21.89 0.73
N MET A 26 -20.55 -20.73 1.08
CA MET A 26 -20.43 -20.15 2.42
C MET A 26 -21.12 -20.98 3.52
N GLU A 27 -22.11 -21.82 3.18
CA GLU A 27 -22.70 -22.83 4.08
C GLU A 27 -21.71 -23.94 4.47
N ILE A 28 -20.68 -24.19 3.65
CA ILE A 28 -19.66 -25.20 3.91
C ILE A 28 -18.63 -24.58 4.88
N PRO A 29 -18.29 -25.25 6.00
CA PRO A 29 -17.26 -24.76 6.91
C PRO A 29 -15.94 -24.49 6.18
N GLU A 30 -15.22 -23.42 6.55
CA GLU A 30 -13.97 -23.03 5.88
C GLU A 30 -12.94 -24.17 5.81
N ALA A 31 -12.81 -24.94 6.89
CA ALA A 31 -11.92 -26.10 6.98
C ALA A 31 -12.28 -27.25 6.02
N GLU A 32 -13.49 -27.25 5.45
CA GLU A 32 -13.96 -28.26 4.50
C GLU A 32 -13.93 -27.77 3.04
N ARG A 33 -13.57 -26.50 2.79
CA ARG A 33 -13.47 -25.95 1.45
C ARG A 33 -12.13 -26.35 0.84
N ASP A 34 -12.18 -27.20 -0.18
CA ASP A 34 -11.01 -27.52 -0.99
C ASP A 34 -10.66 -26.37 -1.96
N TYR A 35 -9.49 -26.48 -2.59
CA TYR A 35 -8.98 -25.56 -3.59
C TYR A 35 -10.05 -25.14 -4.62
N ASP A 36 -10.74 -26.13 -5.20
CA ASP A 36 -11.74 -25.91 -6.23
C ASP A 36 -12.92 -25.07 -5.71
N LEU A 37 -13.41 -25.37 -4.49
CA LEU A 37 -14.49 -24.60 -3.88
C LEU A 37 -14.07 -23.16 -3.61
N VAL A 38 -12.86 -22.93 -3.11
CA VAL A 38 -12.34 -21.56 -2.89
C VAL A 38 -12.22 -20.81 -4.22
N CYS A 39 -11.68 -21.44 -5.26
CA CYS A 39 -11.57 -20.85 -6.60
C CYS A 39 -12.92 -20.57 -7.27
N LEU A 40 -13.94 -21.41 -7.02
CA LEU A 40 -15.31 -21.21 -7.50
C LEU A 40 -16.01 -20.07 -6.75
N LEU A 41 -15.78 -19.94 -5.44
CA LEU A 41 -16.26 -18.84 -4.61
C LEU A 41 -15.65 -17.51 -5.08
N ALA A 42 -14.32 -17.44 -5.18
CA ALA A 42 -13.60 -16.25 -5.61
C ALA A 42 -14.00 -15.83 -7.04
N ARG A 43 -14.21 -16.79 -7.96
CA ARG A 43 -14.79 -16.49 -9.28
C ARG A 43 -16.20 -15.89 -9.17
N ALA A 44 -17.05 -16.44 -8.33
CA ALA A 44 -18.41 -15.92 -8.18
C ALA A 44 -18.41 -14.50 -7.60
N LEU A 45 -17.48 -14.20 -6.70
CA LEU A 45 -17.23 -12.85 -6.17
C LEU A 45 -16.74 -11.88 -7.25
N ASN A 46 -15.79 -12.28 -8.09
CA ASN A 46 -15.38 -11.48 -9.26
C ASN A 46 -16.57 -11.12 -10.17
N ASN A 47 -17.45 -12.09 -10.45
CA ASN A 47 -18.65 -11.83 -11.29
C ASN A 47 -19.74 -10.99 -10.59
N GLN A 48 -19.59 -10.73 -9.28
CA GLN A 48 -20.41 -9.80 -8.51
C GLN A 48 -19.68 -8.47 -8.26
N GLU A 49 -18.51 -8.27 -8.89
CA GLU A 49 -17.65 -7.09 -8.71
C GLU A 49 -17.09 -6.93 -7.28
N ASN A 50 -17.15 -7.98 -6.46
CA ASN A 50 -16.57 -8.03 -5.12
C ASN A 50 -15.08 -8.41 -5.20
N TYR A 51 -14.29 -7.62 -5.91
CA TYR A 51 -12.90 -7.96 -6.28
C TYR A 51 -11.96 -8.08 -5.08
N ASN A 52 -12.06 -7.21 -4.08
CA ASN A 52 -11.22 -7.26 -2.87
C ASN A 52 -11.40 -8.58 -2.11
N GLU A 53 -12.65 -9.01 -1.92
CA GLU A 53 -12.96 -10.28 -1.24
C GLU A 53 -12.52 -11.48 -2.10
N ALA A 54 -12.70 -11.41 -3.42
CA ALA A 54 -12.21 -12.44 -4.34
C ALA A 54 -10.69 -12.63 -4.23
N ILE A 55 -9.92 -11.54 -4.16
CA ILE A 55 -8.46 -11.57 -3.98
C ILE A 55 -8.09 -12.25 -2.66
N GLN A 56 -8.77 -11.93 -1.55
CA GLN A 56 -8.51 -12.58 -0.26
C GLN A 56 -8.66 -14.10 -0.34
N TYR A 57 -9.72 -14.59 -1.01
CA TYR A 57 -9.91 -16.02 -1.22
C TYR A 57 -8.91 -16.63 -2.21
N PHE A 58 -8.51 -15.93 -3.27
CA PHE A 58 -7.45 -16.44 -4.15
C PHE A 58 -6.12 -16.57 -3.42
N LEU A 59 -5.75 -15.58 -2.61
CA LEU A 59 -4.50 -15.56 -1.84
C LEU A 59 -4.46 -16.66 -0.77
N SER A 60 -5.60 -17.02 -0.17
CA SER A 60 -5.64 -18.11 0.83
C SER A 60 -5.28 -19.49 0.27
N VAL A 61 -5.34 -19.66 -1.06
CA VAL A 61 -4.98 -20.89 -1.76
C VAL A 61 -3.84 -20.69 -2.78
N GLN A 62 -3.05 -19.63 -2.63
CA GLN A 62 -1.99 -19.27 -3.58
C GLN A 62 -0.98 -20.39 -3.83
N GLU A 63 -0.56 -21.11 -2.78
CA GLU A 63 0.39 -22.24 -2.92
C GLU A 63 -0.14 -23.35 -3.83
N GLN A 64 -1.46 -23.60 -3.80
CA GLN A 64 -2.11 -24.63 -4.62
C GLN A 64 -2.32 -24.13 -6.06
N GLY A 65 -2.50 -22.82 -6.24
CA GLY A 65 -2.76 -22.18 -7.54
C GLY A 65 -1.51 -21.83 -8.35
N GLU A 66 -0.30 -22.05 -7.82
CA GLU A 66 0.96 -21.64 -8.45
C GLU A 66 1.09 -22.11 -9.92
N HIS A 67 0.60 -23.32 -10.22
CA HIS A 67 0.66 -23.94 -11.55
C HIS A 67 -0.70 -23.99 -12.27
N ASP A 68 -1.70 -23.25 -11.78
CA ASP A 68 -3.05 -23.18 -12.37
C ASP A 68 -3.22 -21.87 -13.19
N PRO A 69 -3.27 -21.94 -14.53
CA PRO A 69 -3.44 -20.75 -15.36
C PRO A 69 -4.76 -20.01 -15.08
N LEU A 70 -5.83 -20.72 -14.70
CA LEU A 70 -7.14 -20.10 -14.41
C LEU A 70 -7.13 -19.35 -13.08
N TRP A 71 -6.36 -19.81 -12.09
CA TRP A 71 -6.19 -19.08 -10.83
C TRP A 71 -5.48 -17.75 -11.09
N HIS A 72 -4.35 -17.79 -11.79
CA HIS A 72 -3.59 -16.61 -12.19
C HIS A 72 -4.44 -15.63 -13.01
N PHE A 73 -5.20 -16.14 -13.99
CA PHE A 73 -6.10 -15.29 -14.77
C PHE A 73 -7.16 -14.62 -13.90
N ARG A 74 -7.79 -15.35 -12.97
CA ARG A 74 -8.90 -14.81 -12.17
C ARG A 74 -8.46 -13.83 -11.10
N ILE A 75 -7.32 -14.05 -10.46
CA ILE A 75 -6.76 -13.06 -9.52
C ILE A 75 -6.28 -11.83 -10.30
N GLY A 76 -5.68 -12.00 -11.48
CA GLY A 76 -5.33 -10.91 -12.39
C GLY A 76 -6.54 -10.09 -12.84
N TYR A 77 -7.67 -10.76 -13.12
CA TYR A 77 -8.94 -10.10 -13.43
C TYR A 77 -9.41 -9.19 -12.29
N ALA A 78 -9.36 -9.69 -11.05
CA ALA A 78 -9.72 -8.89 -9.89
C ALA A 78 -8.81 -7.65 -9.74
N TYR A 79 -7.50 -7.84 -9.84
CA TYR A 79 -6.52 -6.74 -9.81
C TYR A 79 -6.77 -5.70 -10.91
N TYR A 80 -7.08 -6.15 -12.14
CA TYR A 80 -7.33 -5.26 -13.27
C TYR A 80 -8.53 -4.33 -13.03
N TYR A 81 -9.66 -4.87 -12.54
CA TYR A 81 -10.85 -4.07 -12.26
C TYR A 81 -10.72 -3.18 -11.02
N LEU A 82 -9.75 -3.47 -10.14
CA LEU A 82 -9.34 -2.57 -9.05
C LEU A 82 -8.31 -1.52 -9.47
N GLU A 83 -7.97 -1.43 -10.76
CA GLU A 83 -6.91 -0.57 -11.30
C GLU A 83 -5.51 -0.87 -10.73
N GLN A 84 -5.32 -2.04 -10.12
CA GLN A 84 -4.04 -2.56 -9.62
C GLN A 84 -3.27 -3.21 -10.78
N TYR A 85 -2.88 -2.39 -11.76
CA TYR A 85 -2.41 -2.89 -13.04
C TYR A 85 -1.06 -3.60 -12.98
N LYS A 86 -0.19 -3.31 -12.00
CA LYS A 86 1.11 -4.00 -11.90
C LYS A 86 0.92 -5.45 -11.45
N GLU A 87 0.08 -5.65 -10.46
CA GLU A 87 -0.33 -6.94 -9.92
C GLU A 87 -1.09 -7.75 -10.98
N ALA A 88 -2.00 -7.09 -11.70
CA ALA A 88 -2.69 -7.68 -12.84
C ALA A 88 -1.72 -8.17 -13.93
N ILE A 89 -0.72 -7.36 -14.30
CA ILE A 89 0.31 -7.76 -15.28
C ILE A 89 1.04 -9.01 -14.83
N VAL A 90 1.53 -9.07 -13.59
CA VAL A 90 2.25 -10.24 -13.07
C VAL A 90 1.38 -11.50 -13.14
N ALA A 91 0.13 -11.41 -12.69
CA ALA A 91 -0.80 -12.52 -12.71
C ALA A 91 -1.12 -12.99 -14.15
N PHE A 92 -1.40 -12.06 -15.07
CA PHE A 92 -1.67 -12.43 -16.47
C PHE A 92 -0.43 -12.94 -17.20
N GLU A 93 0.79 -12.48 -16.87
CA GLU A 93 2.03 -13.04 -17.40
C GLU A 93 2.19 -14.51 -17.01
N GLN A 94 1.89 -14.87 -15.75
CA GLN A 94 1.91 -16.27 -15.30
C GLN A 94 0.81 -17.09 -15.98
N ALA A 95 -0.40 -16.56 -16.10
CA ALA A 95 -1.50 -17.23 -16.81
C ALA A 95 -1.12 -17.56 -18.26
N VAL A 96 -0.57 -16.59 -19.00
CA VAL A 96 -0.15 -16.76 -20.40
C VAL A 96 1.09 -17.64 -20.53
N ALA A 97 1.99 -17.65 -19.53
CA ALA A 97 3.14 -18.55 -19.54
C ALA A 97 2.73 -20.02 -19.36
N LEU A 98 1.71 -20.28 -18.52
CA LEU A 98 1.16 -21.61 -18.26
C LEU A 98 0.20 -22.08 -19.36
N ASP A 99 -0.55 -21.17 -19.98
CA ASP A 99 -1.42 -21.43 -21.13
C ASP A 99 -1.25 -20.37 -22.24
N PRO A 100 -0.27 -20.56 -23.15
CA PRO A 100 0.01 -19.60 -24.22
C PRO A 100 -1.11 -19.44 -25.27
N GLU A 101 -2.03 -20.39 -25.35
CA GLU A 101 -3.13 -20.39 -26.32
C GLU A 101 -4.33 -19.57 -25.83
N ASP A 102 -4.40 -19.24 -24.53
CA ASP A 102 -5.46 -18.40 -23.97
C ASP A 102 -5.44 -16.98 -24.57
N SER A 103 -6.41 -16.71 -25.44
CA SER A 103 -6.59 -15.39 -26.04
C SER A 103 -7.02 -14.34 -25.02
N ASP A 104 -7.79 -14.73 -24.01
CA ASP A 104 -8.31 -13.80 -23.01
C ASP A 104 -7.18 -13.35 -22.09
N GLY A 105 -6.34 -14.29 -21.62
CA GLY A 105 -5.13 -13.97 -20.84
C GLY A 105 -4.20 -12.99 -21.57
N ARG A 106 -3.94 -13.20 -22.87
CA ARG A 106 -3.14 -12.27 -23.68
C ARG A 106 -3.79 -10.90 -23.83
N MET A 107 -5.09 -10.87 -24.09
CA MET A 107 -5.85 -9.63 -24.22
C MET A 107 -5.81 -8.82 -22.92
N PHE A 108 -6.08 -9.44 -21.78
CA PHE A 108 -6.05 -8.77 -20.48
C PHE A 108 -4.64 -8.34 -20.07
N LEU A 109 -3.60 -9.11 -20.41
CA LEU A 109 -2.21 -8.69 -20.22
C LEU A 109 -1.91 -7.41 -21.01
N GLU A 110 -2.28 -7.35 -22.29
CA GLU A 110 -2.08 -6.17 -23.12
C GLU A 110 -2.89 -4.96 -22.60
N MET A 111 -4.15 -5.17 -22.24
CA MET A 111 -4.99 -4.15 -21.63
C MET A 111 -4.38 -3.63 -20.33
N SER A 112 -3.86 -4.51 -19.48
CA SER A 112 -3.22 -4.14 -18.21
C SER A 112 -1.95 -3.34 -18.43
N ARG A 113 -1.09 -3.73 -19.39
CA ARG A 113 0.11 -2.96 -19.77
C ARG A 113 -0.24 -1.57 -20.31
N ASN A 114 -1.25 -1.49 -21.18
CA ASN A 114 -1.73 -0.22 -21.72
C ASN A 114 -2.33 0.68 -20.62
N ALA A 115 -3.12 0.09 -19.72
CA ALA A 115 -3.71 0.80 -18.59
C ALA A 115 -2.64 1.25 -17.60
N ALA A 116 -1.65 0.41 -17.30
CA ALA A 116 -0.49 0.75 -16.48
C ALA A 116 0.36 1.86 -17.12
N ALA A 117 0.56 1.85 -18.44
CA ALA A 117 1.30 2.91 -19.14
C ALA A 117 0.54 4.24 -19.12
N ARG A 118 -0.78 4.22 -19.28
CA ARG A 118 -1.65 5.41 -19.11
C ARG A 118 -1.67 5.86 -17.64
N ALA A 119 -1.67 4.91 -16.72
CA ALA A 119 -1.56 5.12 -15.28
C ALA A 119 -0.11 5.37 -14.82
N GLY A 120 0.88 5.35 -15.71
CA GLY A 120 2.22 5.88 -15.46
C GLY A 120 2.20 7.40 -15.31
N ASN A 121 1.14 8.05 -15.82
CA ASN A 121 0.73 9.42 -15.45
C ASN A 121 -0.14 9.48 -14.17
N LYS A 122 -0.46 8.32 -13.57
CA LYS A 122 -1.23 8.09 -12.33
C LYS A 122 -0.42 7.24 -11.31
N THR A 123 0.81 7.65 -10.95
CA THR A 123 1.62 7.05 -9.85
C THR A 123 0.87 6.91 -8.50
N ILE A 124 -0.31 7.51 -8.41
CA ILE A 124 -1.20 7.66 -7.26
C ILE A 124 -1.79 6.33 -6.75
N HIS A 125 -2.17 5.35 -7.60
CA HIS A 125 -2.98 4.20 -7.13
C HIS A 125 -2.24 3.16 -6.29
N ILE A 126 -1.02 2.76 -6.65
CA ILE A 126 -0.24 1.77 -5.86
C ILE A 126 0.23 2.38 -4.55
N VAL A 127 0.64 3.64 -4.62
CA VAL A 127 0.94 4.46 -3.45
C VAL A 127 -0.27 4.46 -2.50
N ASN A 128 -1.50 4.58 -3.01
CA ASN A 128 -2.69 4.56 -2.16
C ASN A 128 -2.97 3.20 -1.50
N VAL A 129 -2.61 2.07 -2.11
CA VAL A 129 -2.77 0.74 -1.51
C VAL A 129 -1.75 0.52 -0.39
N GLU A 130 -0.47 0.84 -0.61
CA GLU A 130 0.57 0.77 0.42
C GLU A 130 0.28 1.73 1.58
N LYS A 131 -0.17 2.95 1.28
CA LYS A 131 -0.64 3.92 2.28
C LYS A 131 -1.84 3.38 3.06
N ALA A 132 -2.85 2.82 2.39
CA ALA A 132 -4.01 2.23 3.04
C ALA A 132 -3.64 1.07 3.98
N MET A 133 -2.61 0.29 3.66
CA MET A 133 -2.09 -0.73 4.59
C MET A 133 -1.38 -0.11 5.80
N ARG A 134 -0.70 1.02 5.64
CA ARG A 134 0.08 1.70 6.69
C ARG A 134 -0.77 2.52 7.65
N ILE A 135 -1.73 3.29 7.15
CA ILE A 135 -2.56 4.21 7.95
C ILE A 135 -4.04 3.81 8.01
N GLY A 136 -4.41 2.67 7.41
CA GLY A 136 -5.80 2.27 7.24
C GLY A 136 -6.51 3.08 6.15
N ASN A 137 -7.76 2.74 5.87
CA ASN A 137 -8.62 3.47 4.93
C ASN A 137 -9.19 4.79 5.54
N ASP A 138 -8.44 5.50 6.39
CA ASP A 138 -8.83 6.81 6.94
C ASP A 138 -8.60 7.90 5.88
N PRO A 139 -9.66 8.48 5.26
CA PRO A 139 -9.50 9.45 4.17
C PRO A 139 -8.76 10.72 4.60
N HIS A 140 -8.85 11.10 5.86
CA HIS A 140 -8.18 12.29 6.38
C HIS A 140 -6.67 12.06 6.49
N LEU A 141 -6.26 10.87 6.93
CA LEU A 141 -4.84 10.51 6.99
C LEU A 141 -4.22 10.40 5.59
N LEU A 142 -4.97 9.86 4.62
CA LEU A 142 -4.53 9.79 3.23
C LEU A 142 -4.29 11.18 2.63
N GLU A 143 -5.20 12.14 2.87
CA GLU A 143 -5.05 13.52 2.41
C GLU A 143 -3.81 14.20 3.04
N ILE A 144 -3.58 13.98 4.34
CA ILE A 144 -2.40 14.54 5.02
C ILE A 144 -1.13 13.91 4.46
N GLU A 145 -1.08 12.60 4.29
CA GLU A 145 0.08 11.88 3.76
C GLU A 145 0.47 12.35 2.34
N GLU A 146 -0.52 12.72 1.51
CA GLU A 146 -0.25 13.36 0.22
C GLU A 146 0.41 14.74 0.36
N LYS A 147 -0.03 15.57 1.31
CA LYS A 147 0.54 16.91 1.56
C LYS A 147 1.96 16.83 2.12
N ILE A 148 2.25 15.82 2.94
CA ILE A 148 3.55 15.67 3.60
C ILE A 148 4.56 14.86 2.80
N ASN A 149 4.22 14.33 1.63
CA ASN A 149 5.17 13.59 0.78
C ASN A 149 6.48 14.39 0.56
N PRO A 150 7.67 13.82 0.83
CA PRO A 150 7.96 12.38 0.93
C PRO A 150 7.90 11.77 2.33
N PHE A 151 7.45 12.49 3.36
CA PHE A 151 7.13 11.87 4.64
C PHE A 151 5.94 10.92 4.48
N GLY A 152 5.94 9.82 5.22
CA GLY A 152 4.84 8.88 5.30
C GLY A 152 4.31 8.76 6.72
N LEU A 153 3.08 8.28 6.86
CA LEU A 153 2.46 8.00 8.15
C LEU A 153 2.40 6.49 8.39
N VAL A 154 2.44 6.06 9.64
CA VAL A 154 2.28 4.66 10.05
C VAL A 154 1.38 4.63 11.28
N ALA A 155 0.25 3.95 11.18
CA ALA A 155 -0.66 3.70 12.30
C ALA A 155 -0.26 2.41 13.01
N HIS A 156 -0.21 2.46 14.33
CA HIS A 156 0.15 1.32 15.17
C HIS A 156 -1.08 0.72 15.86
N ASN A 157 -0.97 -0.55 16.27
CA ASN A 157 -2.08 -1.28 16.90
C ASN A 157 -2.57 -0.67 18.23
N ASN A 158 -1.74 0.12 18.90
CA ASN A 158 -2.08 0.85 20.13
C ASN A 158 -2.81 2.19 19.86
N GLY A 159 -3.06 2.54 18.59
CA GLY A 159 -3.72 3.77 18.16
C GLY A 159 -2.77 4.96 17.99
N SER A 160 -1.47 4.81 18.26
CA SER A 160 -0.48 5.86 17.98
C SER A 160 -0.18 5.95 16.49
N ILE A 161 0.34 7.10 16.06
CA ILE A 161 0.77 7.33 14.68
C ILE A 161 2.21 7.83 14.70
N SER A 162 3.03 7.27 13.82
CA SER A 162 4.37 7.76 13.54
C SER A 162 4.40 8.48 12.19
N MET A 163 5.21 9.52 12.10
CA MET A 163 5.68 10.06 10.84
C MET A 163 7.08 9.54 10.56
N ILE A 164 7.32 9.05 9.35
CA ILE A 164 8.61 8.49 8.92
C ILE A 164 9.09 9.10 7.61
N LEU A 165 10.40 9.11 7.41
CA LEU A 165 11.05 9.41 6.14
C LEU A 165 12.18 8.43 5.89
N GLY A 166 12.15 7.74 4.75
CA GLY A 166 13.34 7.04 4.25
C GLY A 166 14.35 8.08 3.77
N VAL A 167 15.51 8.13 4.42
CA VAL A 167 16.52 9.15 4.12
C VAL A 167 17.26 8.82 2.84
N GLY A 168 17.79 9.84 2.17
CA GLY A 168 18.47 9.65 0.89
C GLY A 168 18.49 10.91 0.05
N LYS A 169 17.50 11.09 -0.83
CA LYS A 169 17.52 12.16 -1.85
C LYS A 169 16.78 13.43 -1.45
N TYR A 170 15.77 13.35 -0.58
CA TYR A 170 14.96 14.51 -0.22
C TYR A 170 15.82 15.50 0.57
N LYS A 171 15.92 16.74 0.06
CA LYS A 171 16.69 17.85 0.66
C LYS A 171 18.16 17.54 0.96
N HIS A 172 18.74 16.57 0.27
CA HIS A 172 20.11 16.11 0.48
C HIS A 172 21.14 17.25 0.34
N GLU A 173 20.88 18.19 -0.58
CA GLU A 173 21.70 19.38 -0.81
C GLU A 173 21.79 20.31 0.41
N ILE A 174 20.78 20.31 1.29
CA ILE A 174 20.78 21.11 2.52
C ILE A 174 21.74 20.49 3.53
N PHE A 175 21.66 19.18 3.74
CA PHE A 175 22.53 18.45 4.66
C PHE A 175 24.00 18.50 4.21
N GLN A 176 24.26 18.44 2.90
CA GLN A 176 25.60 18.60 2.35
C GLN A 176 26.28 19.92 2.73
N THR A 177 25.52 20.99 3.09
CA THR A 177 26.12 22.26 3.51
C THR A 177 26.95 22.16 4.79
N ARG A 178 26.74 21.11 5.60
CA ARG A 178 27.49 20.81 6.83
C ARG A 178 28.25 19.49 6.75
N ALA A 179 28.53 18.98 5.54
CA ALA A 179 29.24 17.71 5.37
C ALA A 179 30.67 17.72 5.98
N GLU A 180 31.33 18.88 6.01
CA GLU A 180 32.64 19.04 6.67
C GLU A 180 32.57 18.89 8.20
N GLU A 181 31.38 19.04 8.78
CA GLU A 181 31.12 18.85 10.21
C GLU A 181 30.68 17.41 10.54
N GLY A 182 30.64 16.52 9.55
CA GLY A 182 30.23 15.11 9.72
C GLY A 182 28.77 14.80 9.36
N CYS A 183 28.00 15.79 8.88
CA CYS A 183 26.61 15.57 8.46
C CYS A 183 26.53 14.69 7.20
N GLU A 184 25.69 13.66 7.24
CA GLU A 184 25.48 12.73 6.12
C GLU A 184 24.10 12.89 5.47
N GLY A 185 23.18 13.60 6.14
CA GLY A 185 21.76 13.64 5.79
C GLY A 185 21.03 12.35 6.18
N ASN A 186 21.52 11.66 7.21
CA ASN A 186 20.97 10.42 7.73
C ASN A 186 19.77 10.70 8.67
N GLY A 187 19.13 9.65 9.21
CA GLY A 187 17.96 9.86 10.07
C GLY A 187 18.25 10.65 11.35
N TYR A 188 19.47 10.59 11.90
CA TYR A 188 19.87 11.36 13.06
C TYR A 188 19.98 12.85 12.73
N ASP A 189 20.56 13.21 11.58
CA ASP A 189 20.62 14.60 11.10
C ASP A 189 19.21 15.20 10.93
N TRP A 190 18.29 14.40 10.38
CA TRP A 190 16.88 14.75 10.29
C TRP A 190 16.23 14.90 11.67
N GLY A 191 16.56 14.01 12.61
CA GLY A 191 16.16 14.07 14.01
C GLY A 191 16.55 15.39 14.67
N SER A 192 17.80 15.81 14.50
CA SER A 192 18.32 17.06 15.06
C SER A 192 17.69 18.30 14.44
N LEU A 193 17.48 18.31 13.12
CA LEU A 193 16.72 19.38 12.45
C LEU A 193 15.29 19.48 12.99
N ALA A 194 14.62 18.33 13.12
CA ALA A 194 13.25 18.26 13.60
C ALA A 194 13.12 18.70 15.06
N ALA A 195 14.10 18.39 15.91
CA ALA A 195 14.17 18.85 17.29
C ALA A 195 14.27 20.38 17.38
N VAL A 196 15.18 21.01 16.62
CA VAL A 196 15.30 22.47 16.57
C VAL A 196 14.00 23.13 16.08
N PHE A 197 13.40 22.57 15.03
CA PHE A 197 12.10 23.06 14.55
C PHE A 197 11.01 22.96 15.62
N LEU A 198 10.92 21.83 16.31
CA LEU A 198 9.94 21.59 17.37
C LEU A 198 10.08 22.62 18.49
N GLU A 199 11.31 22.86 18.96
CA GLU A 199 11.59 23.82 20.02
C GLU A 199 11.26 25.27 19.61
N GLU A 200 11.62 25.68 18.40
CA GLU A 200 11.48 27.08 17.96
C GLU A 200 10.09 27.42 17.42
N LYS A 201 9.45 26.49 16.70
CA LYS A 201 8.21 26.76 15.95
C LYS A 201 6.99 26.13 16.60
N MET A 202 7.16 25.05 17.36
CA MET A 202 6.06 24.32 18.00
C MET A 202 6.36 23.97 19.47
N PRO A 203 6.75 24.94 20.32
CA PRO A 203 7.23 24.67 21.68
C PRO A 203 6.20 23.94 22.57
N HIS A 204 4.91 24.11 22.28
CA HIS A 204 3.82 23.44 22.98
C HIS A 204 3.76 21.91 22.73
N LEU A 205 4.52 21.40 21.76
CA LEU A 205 4.60 19.97 21.42
C LEU A 205 5.90 19.29 21.87
N VAL A 206 6.86 20.02 22.45
CA VAL A 206 8.19 19.49 22.85
C VAL A 206 8.07 18.30 23.81
N ASP A 207 7.14 18.34 24.75
CA ASP A 207 6.92 17.25 25.71
C ASP A 207 5.98 16.16 25.17
N ILE A 208 5.45 16.33 23.96
CA ILE A 208 4.44 15.46 23.36
C ILE A 208 5.04 14.60 22.25
N ILE A 209 5.90 15.20 21.41
CA ILE A 209 6.53 14.51 20.28
C ILE A 209 7.86 13.90 20.71
N ARG A 210 8.11 12.70 20.21
CA ARG A 210 9.32 11.93 20.45
C ARG A 210 9.96 11.53 19.13
N PHE A 211 11.27 11.34 19.17
CA PHE A 211 12.10 10.98 18.02
C PHE A 211 12.78 9.66 18.31
N ASP A 212 12.84 8.78 17.31
CA ASP A 212 13.56 7.50 17.36
C ASP A 212 14.23 7.22 16.00
N PRO A 213 15.12 8.11 15.53
CA PRO A 213 15.73 7.96 14.22
C PRO A 213 16.73 6.80 14.18
N GLU A 214 16.85 6.20 13.00
CA GLU A 214 17.90 5.25 12.63
C GLU A 214 18.73 5.82 11.46
N ALA A 215 19.85 5.19 11.12
CA ALA A 215 20.74 5.71 10.07
C ALA A 215 20.03 5.90 8.72
N ASP A 216 19.12 5.00 8.34
CA ASP A 216 18.41 5.06 7.06
C ASP A 216 16.99 5.65 7.16
N THR A 217 16.51 5.92 8.36
CA THR A 217 15.11 6.27 8.60
C THR A 217 14.97 7.33 9.68
N PHE A 218 14.32 8.43 9.35
CA PHE A 218 13.86 9.39 10.36
C PHE A 218 12.48 8.97 10.86
N VAL A 219 12.31 8.91 12.19
CA VAL A 219 11.04 8.53 12.83
C VAL A 219 10.67 9.55 13.92
N THR A 220 9.42 9.97 13.89
CA THR A 220 8.78 10.75 14.96
C THR A 220 7.48 10.08 15.37
N TYR A 221 7.13 10.13 16.65
CA TYR A 221 5.93 9.46 17.16
C TYR A 221 5.36 10.16 18.39
N THR A 222 4.07 9.93 18.61
CA THR A 222 3.36 10.29 19.85
C THR A 222 2.02 9.55 19.90
N ASP A 223 1.46 9.39 21.09
CA ASP A 223 0.11 8.86 21.29
C ASP A 223 -0.97 9.94 21.02
N ASN A 224 -0.56 11.20 20.80
CA ASN A 224 -1.46 12.29 20.45
C ASN A 224 -1.56 12.46 18.91
N LYS A 225 -2.64 11.92 18.32
CA LYS A 225 -2.93 12.00 16.88
C LYS A 225 -2.94 13.44 16.35
N GLU A 226 -3.50 14.40 17.06
CA GLU A 226 -3.55 15.79 16.59
C GLU A 226 -2.17 16.45 16.60
N ALA A 227 -1.35 16.15 17.62
CA ALA A 227 0.02 16.66 17.72
C ALA A 227 0.91 16.16 16.56
N ILE A 228 0.90 14.86 16.25
CA ILE A 228 1.74 14.33 15.16
C ILE A 228 1.31 14.86 13.79
N LEU A 229 0.00 14.99 13.54
CA LEU A 229 -0.50 15.47 12.26
C LEU A 229 -0.22 16.96 12.06
N SER A 230 -0.39 17.78 13.10
CA SER A 230 -0.05 19.20 13.05
C SER A 230 1.46 19.43 12.87
N PHE A 231 2.29 18.66 13.57
CA PHE A 231 3.73 18.68 13.39
C PHE A 231 4.16 18.26 11.99
N ALA A 232 3.60 17.16 11.46
CA ALA A 232 3.95 16.65 10.14
C ALA A 232 3.73 17.70 9.05
N ILE A 233 2.60 18.40 9.09
CA ILE A 233 2.27 19.46 8.13
C ILE A 233 3.23 20.64 8.29
N ALA A 234 3.38 21.17 9.50
CA ALA A 234 4.20 22.36 9.75
C ALA A 234 5.70 22.10 9.47
N PHE A 235 6.20 20.91 9.82
CA PHE A 235 7.59 20.52 9.56
C PHE A 235 7.83 20.36 8.06
N LYS A 236 6.89 19.75 7.33
CA LYS A 236 6.95 19.68 5.87
C LYS A 236 7.02 21.06 5.25
N GLU A 237 6.17 21.99 5.67
CA GLU A 237 6.16 23.37 5.17
C GLU A 237 7.51 24.06 5.42
N ALA A 238 8.10 23.86 6.61
CA ALA A 238 9.43 24.38 6.91
C ALA A 238 10.54 23.76 6.05
N CYS A 239 10.44 22.47 5.71
CA CYS A 239 11.38 21.81 4.80
C CYS A 239 11.27 22.34 3.37
N GLU A 240 10.13 22.89 2.94
CA GLU A 240 9.97 23.47 1.60
C GLU A 240 10.49 24.90 1.47
N ASP A 241 10.75 25.59 2.59
CA ASP A 241 11.49 26.85 2.60
C ASP A 241 12.97 26.57 2.86
N ASP A 242 13.77 26.46 1.78
CA ASP A 242 15.20 26.19 1.87
C ASP A 242 15.96 27.18 2.76
N SER A 243 15.51 28.45 2.84
CA SER A 243 16.19 29.45 3.67
C SER A 243 15.91 29.21 5.14
N LEU A 244 14.65 28.97 5.49
CA LEU A 244 14.25 28.61 6.85
C LEU A 244 14.88 27.27 7.28
N MET A 245 14.84 26.26 6.41
CA MET A 245 15.40 24.94 6.70
C MET A 245 16.90 25.03 6.98
N LYS A 246 17.67 25.77 6.16
CA LYS A 246 19.10 26.02 6.41
C LYS A 246 19.34 26.77 7.72
N GLU A 247 18.50 27.76 8.01
CA GLU A 247 18.61 28.55 9.23
C GLU A 247 18.43 27.66 10.48
N LEU A 248 17.37 26.84 10.50
CA LEU A 248 17.12 25.87 11.57
C LEU A 248 18.25 24.84 11.64
N PHE A 249 18.66 24.30 10.49
CA PHE A 249 19.69 23.26 10.42
C PHE A 249 21.07 23.75 10.90
N SER A 250 21.36 25.05 10.78
CA SER A 250 22.59 25.64 11.32
C SER A 250 22.72 25.53 12.84
N ARG A 251 21.61 25.30 13.55
CA ARG A 251 21.54 25.13 15.01
C ARG A 251 21.36 23.67 15.44
N ALA A 252 21.18 22.76 14.48
CA ALA A 252 21.04 21.33 14.77
C ALA A 252 22.36 20.77 15.31
N VAL A 253 22.27 19.93 16.35
CA VAL A 253 23.41 19.19 16.88
C VAL A 253 23.67 18.00 15.96
N LEU A 254 24.89 17.84 15.48
CA LEU A 254 25.29 16.68 14.68
C LEU A 254 25.91 15.65 15.64
N ASP A 255 25.49 14.39 15.52
CA ASP A 255 26.03 13.26 16.28
C ASP A 255 27.10 12.49 15.49
#